data_AF-A0A327JAR8-F1
#
_entry.id   AF-A0A327JAR8-F1
#
_cell.length_a   1.000
_cell.length_b   1.000
_cell.length_c   1.000
_cell.angle_alpha   90.00
_cell.angle_beta   90.00
_cell.angle_gamma   90.00
#
_symmetry.space_group_name_H-M   'P 1'
#
loop_
_entity.id
_entity.type
_entity.pdbx_description
1 polymer ?
#
loop_
_entity_poly.entity_id
_entity_poly.type
_entity_poly.pdbx_seq_one_letter_code
_entity_poly.pdbx_strand_id
1 'polypeptide(L)'
;MINTMAKQDLIARNYNHIYAHEMAHKAAGGQFAGAISIERNAEGIPVSGHVPIRMPVLNKSNPQQTIDHANTVIKAAMAPSDPSGQDYKVANQASQIKMQAMALKAKHQGNRLDIQG
;
A
#
# COMPACT_ATOMS: atom_id res chain seq x y z
N MET A 1 -14.70 -10.85 36.09
CA MET A 1 -14.15 -11.87 35.18
C MET A 1 -14.80 -11.66 33.82
N ILE A 2 -14.05 -11.33 32.78
CA ILE A 2 -14.61 -11.35 31.41
C ILE A 2 -14.93 -12.81 31.10
N ASN A 3 -16.18 -13.09 30.73
CA ASN A 3 -16.62 -14.43 30.35
C ASN A 3 -15.70 -14.94 29.21
N THR A 4 -15.00 -16.05 29.41
CA THR A 4 -13.95 -16.56 28.51
C THR A 4 -14.46 -16.75 27.08
N MET A 5 -15.74 -17.09 26.92
CA MET A 5 -16.40 -17.19 25.61
C MET A 5 -16.52 -15.83 24.92
N ALA A 6 -16.94 -14.79 25.64
CA ALA A 6 -17.04 -13.43 25.09
C ALA A 6 -15.66 -12.88 24.69
N LYS A 7 -14.60 -13.24 25.42
CA LYS A 7 -13.22 -12.87 25.07
C LYS A 7 -12.77 -13.58 23.78
N GLN A 8 -13.06 -14.87 23.63
CA GLN A 8 -12.71 -15.62 22.41
C GLN A 8 -13.46 -15.08 21.19
N ASP A 9 -14.75 -14.76 21.33
CA ASP A 9 -15.53 -14.14 20.27
C ASP A 9 -14.95 -12.79 19.85
N LEU A 10 -14.53 -11.96 20.81
CA LEU A 10 -13.88 -10.69 20.53
C LEU A 10 -12.55 -10.88 19.78
N ILE A 11 -11.72 -11.85 20.20
CA ILE A 11 -10.47 -12.18 19.52
C ILE A 11 -10.72 -12.58 18.08
N ALA A 12 -11.67 -13.49 17.84
CA ALA A 12 -11.97 -14.00 16.51
C ALA A 12 -12.51 -12.90 15.58
N ARG A 13 -13.43 -12.08 16.09
CA ARG A 13 -14.01 -10.95 15.34
C ARG A 13 -12.95 -9.92 14.96
N ASN A 14 -12.13 -9.48 15.92
CA ASN A 14 -11.07 -8.51 15.66
C ASN A 14 -10.02 -9.07 14.70
N TYR A 15 -9.62 -10.34 14.89
CA TYR A 15 -8.67 -11.00 14.01
C TYR A 15 -9.17 -11.01 12.57
N ASN A 16 -10.40 -11.45 12.34
CA ASN A 16 -10.97 -11.54 10.99
C ASN A 16 -11.08 -10.17 10.33
N HIS A 17 -11.49 -9.14 11.08
CA HIS A 17 -11.58 -7.78 10.56
C HIS A 17 -10.21 -7.22 10.14
N ILE A 18 -9.23 -7.31 11.04
CA ILE A 18 -7.86 -6.85 10.77
C ILE A 18 -7.25 -7.66 9.61
N TYR A 19 -7.38 -8.99 9.65
CA TYR A 19 -6.82 -9.85 8.61
C TYR A 19 -7.43 -9.56 7.24
N ALA A 20 -8.75 -9.34 7.13
CA ALA A 20 -9.39 -9.00 5.87
C ALA A 20 -8.89 -7.65 5.32
N HIS A 21 -8.73 -6.66 6.21
CA HIS A 21 -8.16 -5.36 5.85
C HIS A 21 -6.72 -5.50 5.31
N GLU A 22 -5.85 -6.16 6.07
CA GLU A 22 -4.45 -6.38 5.67
C GLU A 22 -4.34 -7.26 4.41
N MET A 23 -5.22 -8.24 4.25
CA MET A 23 -5.26 -9.09 3.07
C MET A 23 -5.60 -8.30 1.81
N ALA A 24 -6.47 -7.28 1.90
CA ALA A 24 -6.79 -6.40 0.78
C ALA A 24 -5.55 -5.62 0.31
N HIS A 25 -4.78 -5.04 1.24
CA HIS A 25 -3.51 -4.40 0.91
C HIS A 25 -2.55 -5.37 0.24
N LYS A 26 -2.39 -6.58 0.80
CA LYS A 26 -1.48 -7.59 0.28
C LYS A 26 -1.86 -8.05 -1.13
N ALA A 27 -3.13 -8.33 -1.36
CA ALA A 27 -3.65 -8.79 -2.65
C ALA A 27 -3.44 -7.72 -3.75
N ALA A 28 -3.69 -6.46 -3.43
CA ALA A 28 -3.55 -5.37 -4.39
C ALA A 28 -2.09 -4.91 -4.60
N GLY A 29 -1.23 -5.04 -3.58
CA GLY A 29 0.17 -4.62 -3.66
C GLY A 29 1.10 -5.61 -4.34
N GLY A 30 0.75 -6.89 -4.42
CA GLY A 30 1.57 -7.91 -5.08
C GLY A 30 3.01 -7.87 -4.55
N GLN A 31 3.98 -7.66 -5.44
CA GLN A 31 5.41 -7.57 -5.09
C GLN A 31 5.78 -6.37 -4.18
N PHE A 32 4.93 -5.33 -4.13
CA PHE A 32 5.16 -4.16 -3.27
C PHE A 32 4.64 -4.37 -1.86
N ALA A 33 3.73 -5.32 -1.66
CA ALA A 33 3.23 -5.65 -0.33
C ALA A 33 4.09 -6.72 0.34
N GLY A 34 4.38 -6.53 1.63
CA GLY A 34 5.08 -7.50 2.46
C GLY A 34 4.16 -8.52 3.12
N ALA A 35 4.65 -9.09 4.23
CA ALA A 35 3.88 -10.00 5.06
C ALA A 35 2.83 -9.25 5.89
N ILE A 36 1.71 -9.90 6.18
CA ILE A 36 0.69 -9.41 7.11
C ILE A 36 1.24 -9.57 8.52
N SER A 37 1.25 -8.48 9.29
CA SER A 37 1.52 -8.49 10.73
C SER A 37 0.26 -8.09 11.49
N ILE A 38 -0.02 -8.76 12.61
CA ILE A 38 -1.16 -8.47 13.47
C ILE A 38 -0.65 -8.27 14.89
N GLU A 39 -0.89 -7.10 15.44
CA GLU A 39 -0.51 -6.74 16.80
C GLU A 39 -1.62 -7.09 17.77
N ARG A 40 -1.21 -7.62 18.92
CA ARG A 40 -2.10 -8.06 19.99
C ARG A 40 -1.75 -7.33 21.27
N ASN A 41 -2.75 -7.01 22.09
CA ASN A 41 -2.54 -6.44 23.41
C ASN A 41 -2.07 -7.50 24.43
N ALA A 42 -1.83 -7.08 25.68
CA ALA A 42 -1.42 -7.96 26.78
C ALA A 42 -2.43 -9.10 27.07
N GLU A 43 -3.69 -8.95 26.64
CA GLU A 43 -4.73 -9.96 26.79
C GLU A 43 -4.82 -10.94 25.61
N GLY A 44 -4.01 -10.74 24.56
CA GLY A 44 -3.99 -11.56 23.34
C GLY A 44 -5.02 -11.15 22.27
N ILE A 45 -5.74 -10.05 22.50
CA ILE A 45 -6.76 -9.52 21.59
C ILE A 45 -6.07 -8.76 20.45
N PRO A 46 -6.38 -9.05 19.18
CA PRO A 46 -5.89 -8.28 18.05
C PRO A 46 -6.41 -6.84 18.13
N VAL A 47 -5.50 -5.88 18.04
CA VAL A 47 -5.80 -4.44 18.17
C VAL A 47 -5.35 -3.63 16.96
N SER A 48 -4.38 -4.13 16.19
CA SER A 48 -3.88 -3.46 14.99
C SER A 48 -3.33 -4.48 13.98
N GLY A 49 -3.23 -4.07 12.73
CA GLY A 49 -2.58 -4.82 11.65
C GLY A 49 -1.76 -3.88 10.76
N HIS A 50 -0.81 -4.46 10.03
CA HIS A 50 -0.07 -3.73 9.02
C HIS A 50 0.51 -4.66 7.96
N VAL A 51 0.43 -4.23 6.70
CA VAL A 51 1.21 -4.73 5.58
C VAL A 51 2.18 -3.65 5.12
N PRO A 52 3.51 -3.88 5.18
CA PRO A 52 4.47 -2.91 4.68
C PRO A 52 4.36 -2.83 3.15
N ILE A 53 4.00 -1.67 2.65
CA ILE A 53 3.96 -1.36 1.21
C ILE A 53 5.25 -0.64 0.85
N ARG A 54 6.05 -1.26 0.00
CA ARG A 54 7.30 -0.69 -0.52
C ARG A 54 7.01 0.42 -1.50
N MET A 55 7.58 1.59 -1.25
CA MET A 55 7.44 2.72 -2.15
C MET A 55 8.21 2.50 -3.45
N PRO A 56 7.66 2.96 -4.59
CA PRO A 56 8.34 2.85 -5.87
C PRO A 56 9.57 3.76 -5.87
N VAL A 57 10.67 3.30 -6.48
CA VAL A 57 11.86 4.14 -6.69
C VAL A 57 11.74 4.82 -8.06
N LEU A 58 12.00 6.12 -8.11
CA LEU A 58 12.00 6.88 -9.34
C LEU A 58 13.16 6.44 -10.25
N ASN A 59 12.83 5.73 -11.33
CA ASN A 59 13.76 5.33 -12.37
C ASN A 59 13.75 6.37 -13.51
N LYS A 60 14.84 7.15 -13.62
CA LYS A 60 14.97 8.18 -14.67
C LYS A 60 15.13 7.59 -16.08
N SER A 61 15.72 6.40 -16.20
CA SER A 61 15.92 5.73 -17.48
C SER A 61 14.64 5.04 -17.97
N ASN A 62 13.78 4.62 -17.05
CA ASN A 62 12.47 4.04 -17.35
C ASN A 62 11.35 4.69 -16.48
N PRO A 63 10.92 5.91 -16.82
CA PRO A 63 9.87 6.59 -16.07
C PRO A 63 8.52 5.87 -16.17
N GLN A 64 8.27 5.13 -17.26
CA GLN A 64 7.03 4.35 -17.42
C GLN A 64 6.92 3.26 -16.34
N GLN A 65 8.00 2.51 -16.10
CA GLN A 65 8.06 1.53 -15.01
C GLN A 65 7.73 2.16 -13.66
N THR A 66 8.24 3.37 -13.40
CA THR A 66 7.95 4.08 -12.14
C THR A 66 6.47 4.43 -12.01
N ILE A 67 5.83 4.89 -13.10
CA ILE A 67 4.39 5.19 -13.13
C ILE A 67 3.59 3.92 -12.81
N ASP A 68 3.94 2.80 -13.41
CA ASP A 68 3.23 1.53 -13.22
C ASP A 68 3.40 1.02 -11.78
N HIS A 69 4.62 1.08 -11.24
CA HIS A 69 4.90 0.73 -9.85
C HIS A 69 4.13 1.63 -8.87
N ALA A 70 4.11 2.95 -9.12
CA ALA A 70 3.38 3.90 -8.30
C ALA A 70 1.86 3.66 -8.36
N ASN A 71 1.30 3.32 -9.52
CA ASN A 71 -0.10 2.95 -9.64
C ASN A 71 -0.43 1.69 -8.82
N THR A 72 0.43 0.68 -8.83
CA THR A 72 0.25 -0.52 -7.99
C THR A 72 0.28 -0.17 -6.51
N VAL A 73 1.21 0.68 -6.07
CA VAL A 73 1.32 1.10 -4.66
C VAL A 73 0.10 1.93 -4.22
N ILE A 74 -0.40 2.84 -5.07
CA ILE A 74 -1.63 3.60 -4.80
C ILE A 74 -2.82 2.65 -4.66
N LYS A 75 -2.97 1.69 -5.59
CA LYS A 75 -4.04 0.69 -5.53
C LYS A 75 -3.93 -0.17 -4.27
N ALA A 76 -2.73 -0.57 -3.90
CA ALA A 76 -2.47 -1.35 -2.69
C ALA A 76 -2.92 -0.59 -1.44
N ALA A 77 -2.49 0.66 -1.29
CA ALA A 77 -2.83 1.49 -0.16
C ALA A 77 -4.34 1.80 -0.09
N MET A 78 -5.01 1.97 -1.24
CA MET A 78 -6.45 2.27 -1.27
C MET A 78 -7.34 1.03 -1.40
N ALA A 79 -6.79 -0.19 -1.29
CA ALA A 79 -7.51 -1.43 -1.52
C ALA A 79 -8.60 -1.76 -0.47
N PRO A 80 -8.37 -1.56 0.85
CA PRO A 80 -9.40 -1.83 1.84
C PRO A 80 -10.58 -0.87 1.71
N SER A 81 -11.77 -1.30 2.12
CA SER A 81 -12.98 -0.45 2.10
C SER A 81 -12.94 0.69 3.12
N ASP A 82 -12.06 0.61 4.12
CA ASP A 82 -11.85 1.64 5.13
C ASP A 82 -10.36 1.95 5.29
N PRO A 83 -9.70 2.62 4.32
CA PRO A 83 -8.27 2.90 4.40
C PRO A 83 -7.93 3.77 5.60
N SER A 84 -6.84 3.47 6.29
CA SER A 84 -6.37 4.25 7.43
C SER A 84 -5.67 5.54 7.00
N GLY A 85 -5.46 6.45 7.95
CA GLY A 85 -4.65 7.66 7.73
C GLY A 85 -3.22 7.37 7.25
N GLN A 86 -2.65 6.22 7.61
CA GLN A 86 -1.33 5.81 7.14
C GLN A 86 -1.38 5.36 5.67
N ASP A 87 -2.45 4.70 5.25
CA ASP A 87 -2.62 4.24 3.88
C ASP A 87 -2.79 5.42 2.92
N TYR A 88 -3.56 6.43 3.32
CA TYR A 88 -3.65 7.68 2.57
C TYR A 88 -2.28 8.35 2.41
N LYS A 89 -1.42 8.32 3.43
CA LYS A 89 -0.05 8.87 3.31
C LYS A 89 0.77 8.10 2.28
N VAL A 90 0.71 6.76 2.29
CA VAL A 90 1.39 5.91 1.29
C VAL A 90 0.87 6.20 -0.12
N ALA A 91 -0.44 6.26 -0.30
CA ALA A 91 -1.06 6.59 -1.60
C ALA A 91 -0.66 7.98 -2.11
N ASN A 92 -0.63 8.98 -1.23
CA ASN A 92 -0.24 10.34 -1.56
C ASN A 92 1.24 10.44 -1.95
N GLN A 93 2.13 9.80 -1.19
CA GLN A 93 3.55 9.76 -1.52
C GLN A 93 3.80 9.04 -2.86
N ALA A 94 3.11 7.93 -3.13
CA ALA A 94 3.23 7.22 -4.40
C ALA A 94 2.68 8.06 -5.56
N SER A 95 1.62 8.84 -5.33
CA SER A 95 1.10 9.81 -6.31
C SER A 95 2.11 10.91 -6.63
N GLN A 96 2.88 11.40 -5.64
CA GLN A 96 3.96 12.36 -5.89
C GLN A 96 5.05 11.77 -6.78
N ILE A 97 5.47 10.52 -6.52
CA ILE A 97 6.47 9.83 -7.35
C ILE A 97 5.93 9.60 -8.77
N LYS A 98 4.66 9.24 -8.91
CA LYS A 98 3.98 9.12 -10.20
C LYS A 98 4.04 10.43 -11.00
N MET A 99 3.75 11.57 -10.37
CA MET A 99 3.83 12.87 -11.03
C MET A 99 5.25 13.21 -11.49
N GLN A 100 6.26 12.93 -10.66
CA GLN A 100 7.66 13.12 -11.04
C GLN A 100 8.05 12.26 -12.24
N ALA A 101 7.63 10.99 -12.24
CA ALA A 101 7.89 10.08 -13.36
C ALA A 101 7.18 10.51 -14.65
N MET A 102 5.94 10.99 -14.56
CA MET A 102 5.21 11.56 -15.71
C MET A 102 5.94 12.78 -16.30
N ALA A 103 6.46 13.66 -15.46
CA ALA A 103 7.24 14.81 -15.91
C ALA A 103 8.54 14.38 -16.62
N LEU A 104 9.25 13.36 -16.11
CA LEU A 104 10.42 12.79 -16.78
C LEU A 104 10.06 12.15 -18.12
N LYS A 105 8.97 11.38 -18.18
CA LYS A 105 8.48 10.76 -19.42
C LYS A 105 8.21 11.81 -20.50
N ALA A 106 7.56 12.92 -20.14
CA ALA A 106 7.27 14.01 -21.07
C ALA A 106 8.56 14.67 -21.60
N LYS A 107 9.55 14.93 -20.73
CA LYS A 107 10.86 15.47 -21.14
C LYS A 107 11.60 14.55 -22.11
N HIS A 108 11.63 13.24 -21.83
CA HIS A 108 12.28 12.26 -22.71
C HIS A 108 11.58 12.11 -24.07
N GLN A 109 10.30 12.44 -24.17
CA GLN A 109 9.59 12.49 -25.45
C GLN A 109 9.95 13.76 -26.23
N GLY A 110 10.02 14.92 -25.57
CA GLY A 110 10.50 16.17 -26.19
C GLY A 110 11.92 16.06 -26.74
N ASN A 111 12.84 15.50 -25.94
CA ASN A 111 14.24 15.26 -26.30
C ASN A 111 14.50 14.14 -27.33
N ARG A 112 13.45 13.48 -27.85
CA ARG A 112 13.59 12.57 -29.00
C ARG A 112 13.04 13.18 -30.28
N LEU A 113 12.19 14.20 -30.18
CA LEU A 113 11.57 14.87 -31.33
C LEU A 113 12.47 15.96 -31.89
N ASP A 114 13.36 16.54 -31.06
CA ASP A 114 14.38 17.52 -31.42
C ASP A 114 15.61 16.93 -32.11
N ILE A 115 15.93 15.64 -31.92
CA ILE A 115 17.08 14.97 -32.57
C ILE A 115 16.75 14.48 -34.00
N GLN A 116 15.47 14.50 -34.40
CA GLN A 116 15.02 14.08 -35.75
C GLN A 116 14.78 15.26 -36.73
N GLY A 117 15.16 16.49 -36.37
CA GLY A 117 15.12 17.66 -37.24
C GLY A 117 16.51 18.11 -37.66
#